data_AF-A0A6N2CPP0-F1
#
_entry.id   AF-A0A6N2CPP0-F1
#
_cell.length_a   1.000
_cell.length_b   1.000
_cell.length_c   1.000
_cell.angle_alpha   90.00
_cell.angle_beta   90.00
_cell.angle_gamma   90.00
#
_symmetry.space_group_name_H-M   'P 1'
#
loop_
_entity.id
_entity.type
_entity.pdbx_description
1 polymer ?
#
loop_
_entity_poly.entity_id
_entity_poly.type
_entity_poly.pdbx_seq_one_letter_code
_entity_poly.pdbx_strand_id
1 'polypeptide(L)'
;MPIIRHTFLRYILISAVLFGHGASGQASQASSINTEVSFFPLSGMSWRGLYYSPVGDPSRELREIPFNPLERTTYASYSGPIQFSIYAKAVDAEGTTQTIPISTVSLESQARRHILLVSETSQLLAENFPTVTFDANTPIENAPQIFVFRDDNTSFPPNSLVFFNTTTTEFYGILGKERIEVAPGMNPPIPLNPYLNSDITIGLAIHDGEKNRRVLSSRFRFSEDRRTLMVLRPPATPGSWRIQAQRITEYLGN
;
A
#
# COMPACT_ATOMS: atom_id res chain seq x y z
N MET A 1 36.12 67.83 21.43
CA MET A 1 37.35 67.62 22.22
C MET A 1 37.07 66.58 23.29
N PRO A 2 38.00 65.67 23.62
CA PRO A 2 38.71 64.67 22.81
C PRO A 2 38.19 63.25 23.23
N ILE A 3 38.59 62.08 22.72
CA ILE A 3 39.92 61.48 22.70
C ILE A 3 39.93 60.36 21.65
N ILE A 4 40.95 60.45 20.80
CA ILE A 4 41.45 59.48 19.84
C ILE A 4 42.22 58.38 20.59
N ARG A 5 42.04 57.11 20.22
CA ARG A 5 43.09 56.06 20.22
C ARG A 5 42.89 55.25 18.92
N HIS A 6 43.73 55.37 17.88
CA HIS A 6 45.11 54.88 17.71
C HIS A 6 45.26 53.41 18.17
N THR A 7 45.76 52.41 17.42
CA THR A 7 46.36 52.25 16.08
C THR A 7 46.61 50.73 15.86
N PHE A 8 47.02 50.34 14.64
CA PHE A 8 47.73 49.11 14.21
C PHE A 8 46.88 47.87 13.88
N LEU A 9 46.62 47.55 12.59
CA LEU A 9 47.52 47.04 11.54
C LEU A 9 48.05 45.63 11.85
N ARG A 10 47.60 44.62 11.09
CA ARG A 10 48.45 43.55 10.55
C ARG A 10 47.74 42.77 9.44
N TYR A 11 48.47 42.65 8.34
CA TYR A 11 48.22 41.85 7.14
C TYR A 11 47.90 40.38 7.45
N ILE A 12 47.15 39.72 6.56
CA ILE A 12 47.62 38.55 5.79
C ILE A 12 46.62 38.27 4.65
N LEU A 13 47.15 38.35 3.43
CA LEU A 13 46.57 37.88 2.18
C LEU A 13 46.74 36.35 2.16
N ILE A 14 45.66 35.56 2.03
CA ILE A 14 45.77 34.14 1.67
C ILE A 14 44.98 33.91 0.39
N SER A 15 45.76 33.64 -0.66
CA SER A 15 45.33 33.15 -1.96
C SER A 15 44.65 31.79 -1.81
N ALA A 16 43.39 31.68 -2.21
CA ALA A 16 42.72 30.40 -2.43
C ALA A 16 42.58 30.15 -3.93
N VAL A 17 43.65 29.64 -4.54
CA VAL A 17 43.52 28.70 -5.64
C VAL A 17 43.27 27.35 -4.97
N LEU A 18 42.26 26.59 -5.42
CA LEU A 18 42.35 25.16 -5.71
C LEU A 18 40.96 24.55 -6.00
N PHE A 19 40.92 23.91 -7.17
CA PHE A 19 40.03 22.84 -7.61
C PHE A 19 38.53 23.13 -7.81
N GLY A 20 38.21 23.47 -9.06
CA GLY A 20 37.00 22.99 -9.68
C GLY A 20 36.96 21.46 -9.67
N HIS A 21 36.23 20.89 -8.71
CA HIS A 21 35.69 19.55 -8.84
C HIS A 21 34.41 19.69 -9.66
N GLY A 22 34.48 19.30 -10.93
CA GLY A 22 33.28 18.95 -11.68
C GLY A 22 32.55 17.88 -10.90
N ALA A 23 31.49 18.27 -10.22
CA ALA A 23 30.47 17.34 -9.77
C ALA A 23 29.75 16.84 -11.02
N SER A 24 30.30 15.81 -11.66
CA SER A 24 29.50 14.92 -12.49
C SER A 24 28.49 14.28 -11.55
N GLY A 25 27.33 14.91 -11.43
CA GLY A 25 26.13 14.30 -10.89
C GLY A 25 25.84 13.07 -11.75
N GLN A 26 26.32 11.91 -11.32
CA GLN A 26 25.73 10.65 -11.74
C GLN A 26 24.28 10.72 -11.28
N ALA A 27 23.39 11.07 -12.21
CA ALA A 27 21.98 10.74 -12.06
C ALA A 27 21.94 9.24 -11.79
N SER A 28 21.66 8.87 -10.54
CA SER A 28 21.37 7.51 -10.14
C SER A 28 20.32 7.01 -11.13
N GLN A 29 20.72 6.12 -12.03
CA GLN A 29 19.86 5.61 -13.07
C GLN A 29 18.74 4.87 -12.33
N ALA A 30 17.57 5.50 -12.24
CA ALA A 30 16.44 4.97 -11.50
C ALA A 30 16.21 3.55 -12.00
N SER A 31 16.41 2.56 -11.13
CA SER A 31 16.28 1.17 -11.49
C SER A 31 14.86 0.92 -11.99
N SER A 32 14.76 0.37 -13.20
CA SER A 32 13.48 0.01 -13.81
C SER A 32 13.16 -1.46 -13.57
N ILE A 33 11.87 -1.78 -13.58
CA ILE A 33 11.33 -3.12 -13.41
C ILE A 33 10.25 -3.36 -14.46
N ASN A 34 10.18 -4.59 -14.96
CA ASN A 34 9.05 -5.10 -15.74
C ASN A 34 8.34 -6.18 -14.90
N THR A 35 7.08 -5.93 -14.55
CA THR A 35 6.32 -6.75 -13.60
C THR A 35 4.82 -6.61 -13.86
N GLU A 36 4.05 -7.45 -13.18
CA GLU A 36 2.59 -7.41 -13.16
C GLU A 36 2.12 -6.84 -11.82
N VAL A 37 1.11 -5.96 -11.83
CA VAL A 37 0.53 -5.37 -10.63
C VAL A 37 -0.97 -5.62 -10.58
N SER A 38 -1.48 -6.02 -9.42
CA SER A 38 -2.91 -6.17 -9.15
C SER A 38 -3.32 -5.24 -8.00
N PHE A 39 -4.38 -4.46 -8.21
CA PHE A 39 -4.83 -3.46 -7.24
C PHE A 39 -6.13 -3.91 -6.56
N PHE A 40 -6.15 -3.85 -5.23
CA PHE A 40 -7.31 -4.21 -4.43
C PHE A 40 -7.71 -3.08 -3.50
N PRO A 41 -8.99 -2.70 -3.46
CA PRO A 41 -9.48 -1.72 -2.52
C PRO A 41 -9.69 -2.35 -1.13
N LEU A 42 -9.27 -1.65 -0.07
CA LEU A 42 -9.50 -2.03 1.32
C LEU A 42 -10.73 -1.36 1.95
N SER A 43 -11.59 -0.70 1.17
CA SER A 43 -12.83 -0.08 1.66
C SER A 43 -14.03 -0.32 0.75
N GLY A 44 -15.22 0.03 1.25
CA GLY A 44 -16.49 -0.05 0.50
C GLY A 44 -16.78 1.16 -0.39
N MET A 45 -15.85 2.10 -0.55
CA MET A 45 -16.04 3.27 -1.44
C MET A 45 -15.83 2.94 -2.92
N SER A 46 -16.34 3.81 -3.79
CA SER A 46 -16.06 3.77 -5.24
C SER A 46 -14.64 4.29 -5.49
N TRP A 47 -13.69 3.37 -5.64
CA TRP A 47 -12.28 3.68 -5.93
C TRP A 47 -12.02 4.06 -7.40
N ARG A 48 -12.94 4.83 -8.01
CA ARG A 48 -12.73 5.40 -9.34
C ARG A 48 -11.80 6.61 -9.26
N GLY A 49 -11.18 6.97 -10.38
CA GLY A 49 -10.34 8.16 -10.52
C GLY A 49 -9.03 8.16 -9.73
N LEU A 50 -8.53 6.98 -9.35
CA LEU A 50 -7.12 6.78 -9.08
C LEU A 50 -6.42 6.32 -10.34
N TYR A 51 -5.21 6.82 -10.55
CA TYR A 51 -4.45 6.55 -11.76
C TYR A 51 -3.01 6.17 -11.45
N TYR A 52 -2.39 5.42 -12.36
CA TYR A 52 -0.97 5.13 -12.35
C TYR A 52 -0.40 5.27 -13.76
N SER A 53 0.91 5.44 -13.88
CA SER A 53 1.58 5.37 -15.17
C SER A 53 2.15 3.97 -15.41
N PRO A 54 1.69 3.21 -16.41
CA PRO A 54 2.22 1.88 -16.71
C PRO A 54 3.70 1.86 -17.09
N VAL A 55 4.22 3.01 -17.54
CA VAL A 55 5.62 3.20 -17.94
C VAL A 55 6.41 4.06 -16.96
N GLY A 56 5.78 4.47 -15.84
CA GLY A 56 6.39 5.32 -14.82
C GLY A 56 6.57 6.79 -15.21
N ASP A 57 6.01 7.23 -16.33
CA ASP A 57 6.02 8.62 -16.80
C ASP A 57 4.57 9.11 -17.02
N PRO A 58 4.00 9.91 -16.11
CA PRO A 58 2.61 10.37 -16.20
C PRO A 58 2.35 11.29 -17.40
N SER A 59 3.39 11.87 -18.02
CA SER A 59 3.24 12.71 -19.21
C SER A 59 3.02 11.89 -20.48
N ARG A 60 3.47 10.63 -20.49
CA ARG A 60 3.32 9.71 -21.64
C ARG A 60 2.02 8.94 -21.56
N GLU A 61 1.76 8.36 -20.40
CA GLU A 61 0.60 7.50 -20.22
C GLU A 61 0.15 7.52 -18.77
N LEU A 62 -1.16 7.66 -18.60
CA LEU A 62 -1.84 7.59 -17.34
C LEU A 62 -3.08 6.71 -17.52
N ARG A 63 -3.19 5.65 -16.72
CA ARG A 63 -4.31 4.71 -16.75
C ARG A 63 -5.03 4.71 -15.42
N GLU A 64 -6.36 4.65 -15.48
CA GLU A 64 -7.17 4.45 -14.28
C GLU A 64 -6.86 3.07 -13.69
N ILE A 65 -6.78 3.00 -12.37
CA ILE A 65 -6.48 1.76 -11.66
C ILE A 65 -7.67 0.78 -11.81
N PRO A 66 -7.44 -0.41 -12.38
CA PRO A 66 -8.49 -1.42 -12.50
C PRO A 66 -8.62 -2.20 -11.19
N PHE A 67 -9.41 -1.67 -10.25
CA PHE A 67 -9.67 -2.38 -8.99
C PHE A 67 -10.49 -3.65 -9.22
N ASN A 68 -9.97 -4.80 -8.76
CA ASN A 68 -10.72 -6.05 -8.68
C ASN A 68 -10.84 -6.46 -7.20
N PRO A 69 -12.01 -6.33 -6.55
CA PRO A 69 -12.12 -6.55 -5.11
C PRO A 69 -12.05 -8.01 -4.66
N LEU A 70 -12.18 -8.98 -5.59
CA LEU A 70 -12.43 -10.39 -5.25
C LEU A 70 -11.43 -11.38 -5.87
N GLU A 71 -10.85 -11.07 -7.04
CA GLU A 71 -10.01 -12.02 -7.77
C GLU A 71 -8.60 -11.48 -8.05
N ARG A 72 -7.61 -12.36 -7.86
CA ARG A 72 -6.19 -12.04 -8.06
C ARG A 72 -5.68 -12.17 -9.48
N THR A 73 -6.51 -12.70 -10.38
CA THR A 73 -6.15 -13.03 -11.76
C THR A 73 -6.05 -11.83 -12.71
N THR A 74 -6.55 -10.66 -12.33
CA THR A 74 -6.49 -9.46 -13.18
C THR A 74 -5.24 -8.65 -12.89
N TYR A 75 -4.16 -8.96 -13.62
CA TYR A 75 -2.91 -8.21 -13.55
C TYR A 75 -2.85 -7.13 -14.64
N ALA A 76 -2.33 -5.96 -14.29
CA ALA A 76 -1.93 -4.94 -15.24
C ALA A 76 -0.41 -4.97 -15.41
N SER A 77 0.07 -4.93 -16.65
CA SER A 77 1.51 -4.85 -16.92
C SER A 77 2.07 -3.48 -16.49
N TYR A 78 3.26 -3.49 -15.91
CA TYR A 78 4.02 -2.31 -15.50
C TYR A 78 5.48 -2.44 -15.93
N SER A 79 6.00 -1.42 -16.61
CA SER A 79 7.37 -1.34 -17.11
C SER A 79 7.93 0.06 -16.88
N GLY A 80 8.31 0.37 -15.64
CA GLY A 80 8.77 1.69 -15.23
C GLY A 80 9.77 1.62 -14.08
N PRO A 81 10.07 2.75 -13.41
CA PRO A 81 10.93 2.77 -12.23
C PRO A 81 10.37 1.91 -11.09
N ILE A 82 11.25 1.39 -10.22
CA ILE A 82 10.84 0.63 -9.03
C ILE A 82 9.91 1.46 -8.12
N GLN A 83 10.16 2.76 -8.04
CA GLN A 83 9.31 3.69 -7.32
C GLN A 83 8.45 4.48 -8.29
N PHE A 84 7.14 4.47 -8.09
CA PHE A 84 6.20 5.23 -8.92
C PHE A 84 5.09 5.82 -8.07
N SER A 85 4.40 6.81 -8.61
CA SER A 85 3.31 7.48 -7.91
C SER A 85 1.94 6.98 -8.37
N ILE A 86 1.00 6.98 -7.43
CA ILE A 86 -0.43 6.99 -7.73
C ILE A 86 -0.87 8.44 -7.83
N TYR A 87 -1.74 8.70 -8.78
CA TYR A 87 -2.23 10.03 -9.12
C TYR A 87 -3.75 10.12 -8.93
N ALA A 88 -4.24 11.32 -8.68
CA ALA A 88 -5.65 11.68 -8.79
C ALA A 88 -5.79 12.96 -9.60
N LYS A 89 -7.04 13.23 -10.02
CA LYS A 89 -7.41 14.52 -10.59
C LYS A 89 -7.83 15.46 -9.46
N ALA A 90 -7.29 16.67 -9.48
CA ALA A 90 -7.61 17.74 -8.55
C ALA A 90 -8.00 19.00 -9.30
N VAL A 91 -8.81 19.84 -8.68
CA VAL A 91 -9.19 21.15 -9.20
C VAL A 91 -8.53 22.20 -8.30
N ASP A 92 -7.79 23.12 -8.91
CA ASP A 92 -7.16 24.24 -8.21
C ASP A 92 -8.17 25.36 -7.88
N ALA A 93 -7.71 26.42 -7.18
CA ALA A 93 -8.56 27.53 -6.76
C ALA A 93 -9.17 28.30 -7.95
N GLU A 94 -8.51 28.25 -9.11
CA GLU A 94 -8.93 28.87 -10.36
C GLU A 94 -9.90 28.00 -11.18
N GLY A 95 -10.20 26.78 -10.72
CA GLY A 95 -11.11 25.85 -11.40
C GLY A 95 -10.46 24.97 -12.47
N THR A 96 -9.13 24.96 -12.56
CA THR A 96 -8.37 24.15 -13.53
C THR A 96 -8.17 22.73 -13.00
N THR A 97 -8.49 21.73 -13.82
CA THR A 97 -8.21 20.33 -13.47
C THR A 97 -6.73 19.99 -13.74
N GLN A 98 -6.05 19.49 -12.71
CA GLN A 98 -4.67 19.04 -12.76
C GLN A 98 -4.55 17.59 -12.28
N THR A 99 -3.59 16.85 -12.82
CA THR A 99 -3.23 15.51 -12.32
C THR A 99 -2.11 15.66 -11.29
N ILE A 100 -2.35 15.22 -10.06
CA ILE A 100 -1.40 15.36 -8.95
C ILE A 100 -1.00 13.99 -8.39
N PRO A 101 0.27 13.79 -8.02
CA PRO A 101 0.68 12.60 -7.29
C PRO A 101 0.12 12.65 -5.86
N ILE A 102 -0.49 11.56 -5.41
CA ILE A 102 -1.13 11.47 -4.09
C ILE A 102 -0.53 10.38 -3.20
N SER A 103 0.26 9.46 -3.76
CA SER A 103 0.93 8.40 -2.99
C SER A 103 2.11 7.88 -3.80
N THR A 104 3.12 7.34 -3.11
CA THR A 104 4.30 6.73 -3.74
C THR A 104 4.39 5.26 -3.35
N VAL A 105 4.59 4.42 -4.35
CA VAL A 105 4.70 2.97 -4.26
C VAL A 105 6.14 2.59 -4.53
N SER A 106 6.68 1.64 -3.76
CA SER A 106 7.98 1.03 -4.04
C SER A 106 7.80 -0.47 -4.25
N LEU A 107 8.22 -0.96 -5.42
CA LEU A 107 8.15 -2.36 -5.79
C LEU A 107 9.41 -3.13 -5.35
N GLU A 108 9.31 -4.45 -5.24
CA GLU A 108 10.46 -5.31 -5.01
C GLU A 108 11.06 -5.72 -6.36
N SER A 109 12.33 -5.40 -6.62
CA SER A 109 12.96 -5.57 -7.94
C SER A 109 12.95 -7.02 -8.47
N GLN A 110 12.92 -8.00 -7.58
CA GLN A 110 13.02 -9.42 -7.94
C GLN A 110 11.65 -10.08 -8.19
N ALA A 111 10.55 -9.39 -7.86
CA ALA A 111 9.21 -9.93 -7.94
C ALA A 111 8.60 -9.76 -9.34
N ARG A 112 8.13 -10.86 -9.92
CA ARG A 112 7.44 -10.86 -11.23
C ARG A 112 6.01 -10.33 -11.16
N ARG A 113 5.40 -10.40 -9.98
CA ARG A 113 4.03 -9.95 -9.72
C ARG A 113 3.95 -9.30 -8.35
N HIS A 114 3.05 -8.32 -8.23
CA HIS A 114 2.79 -7.61 -7.00
C HIS A 114 1.29 -7.45 -6.75
N ILE A 115 0.91 -7.56 -5.47
CA ILE A 115 -0.41 -7.18 -4.96
C ILE A 115 -0.27 -5.82 -4.28
N LEU A 116 -1.10 -4.87 -4.68
CA LEU A 116 -1.18 -3.54 -4.11
C LEU A 116 -2.54 -3.39 -3.44
N LEU A 117 -2.57 -3.39 -2.10
CA LEU A 117 -3.79 -3.12 -1.35
C LEU A 117 -3.86 -1.62 -1.05
N VAL A 118 -4.93 -0.98 -1.51
CA VAL A 118 -5.14 0.46 -1.39
C VAL A 118 -6.09 0.73 -0.24
N SER A 119 -5.57 1.38 0.81
CA SER A 119 -6.30 1.82 2.00
C SER A 119 -6.55 3.31 1.96
N GLU A 120 -7.66 3.71 2.57
CA GLU A 120 -7.86 5.09 3.00
C GLU A 120 -6.84 5.41 4.09
N THR A 121 -6.26 6.61 4.07
CA THR A 121 -5.51 7.14 5.22
C THR A 121 -6.18 8.38 5.74
N SER A 122 -5.62 8.90 6.82
CA SER A 122 -5.88 10.20 7.40
C SER A 122 -4.59 11.02 7.27
N GLN A 123 -4.28 11.59 6.11
CA GLN A 123 -3.32 12.70 6.00
C GLN A 123 -3.42 13.48 4.67
N LEU A 124 -3.84 14.74 4.85
CA LEU A 124 -3.84 15.99 4.07
C LEU A 124 -3.29 16.02 2.63
N LEU A 125 -4.20 16.31 1.69
CA LEU A 125 -3.92 16.91 0.38
C LEU A 125 -4.31 18.41 0.31
N ALA A 126 -4.76 18.99 1.42
CA ALA A 126 -5.61 20.19 1.42
C ALA A 126 -4.89 21.55 1.26
N GLU A 127 -3.56 21.63 1.37
CA GLU A 127 -2.87 22.93 1.38
C GLU A 127 -2.80 23.60 0.00
N ASN A 128 -2.77 22.83 -1.10
CA ASN A 128 -2.60 23.37 -2.46
C ASN A 128 -3.76 23.05 -3.41
N PHE A 129 -4.65 22.11 -3.05
CA PHE A 129 -5.74 21.66 -3.89
C PHE A 129 -7.04 21.65 -3.08
N PRO A 130 -7.88 22.70 -3.18
CA PRO A 130 -9.09 22.82 -2.37
C PRO A 130 -10.11 21.73 -2.70
N THR A 131 -9.98 21.05 -3.85
CA THR A 131 -10.82 19.91 -4.22
C THR A 131 -10.00 18.88 -5.00
N VAL A 132 -9.52 17.84 -4.32
CA VAL A 132 -9.05 16.62 -4.98
C VAL A 132 -10.26 15.70 -5.12
N THR A 133 -10.45 14.99 -6.23
CA THR A 133 -11.65 14.14 -6.36
C THR A 133 -11.41 12.76 -6.98
N PHE A 134 -12.09 11.72 -6.46
CA PHE A 134 -12.16 10.37 -7.08
C PHE A 134 -13.05 10.37 -8.33
N ASP A 135 -14.02 11.27 -8.40
CA ASP A 135 -14.89 11.57 -9.54
C ASP A 135 -15.40 13.02 -9.40
N ALA A 136 -16.11 13.59 -10.38
CA ALA A 136 -16.52 15.01 -10.33
C ALA A 136 -17.27 15.45 -9.04
N ASN A 137 -17.67 14.54 -8.14
CA ASN A 137 -18.51 14.82 -6.98
C ASN A 137 -17.97 14.31 -5.63
N THR A 138 -16.85 13.57 -5.56
CA THR A 138 -16.37 12.96 -4.30
C THR A 138 -14.99 13.48 -3.90
N PRO A 139 -14.89 14.42 -2.92
CA PRO A 139 -13.62 14.94 -2.45
C PRO A 139 -12.71 13.88 -1.82
N ILE A 140 -11.41 13.95 -2.09
CA ILE A 140 -10.36 13.19 -1.42
C ILE A 140 -9.80 14.06 -0.30
N GLU A 141 -10.18 13.74 0.93
CA GLU A 141 -9.64 14.45 2.10
C GLU A 141 -8.23 13.95 2.45
N ASN A 142 -7.84 12.76 1.99
CA ASN A 142 -6.62 12.08 2.42
C ASN A 142 -5.92 11.27 1.32
N ALA A 143 -4.59 11.32 1.30
CA ALA A 143 -3.76 10.45 0.46
C ALA A 143 -3.99 8.96 0.78
N PRO A 144 -4.06 8.04 -0.21
CA PRO A 144 -4.20 6.61 0.06
C PRO A 144 -2.87 5.98 0.52
N GLN A 145 -2.96 5.00 1.42
CA GLN A 145 -1.85 4.14 1.83
C GLN A 145 -1.90 2.89 0.98
N ILE A 146 -0.74 2.51 0.46
CA ILE A 146 -0.64 1.37 -0.44
C ILE A 146 0.27 0.35 0.22
N PHE A 147 -0.28 -0.82 0.50
CA PHE A 147 0.48 -1.97 0.96
C PHE A 147 0.89 -2.80 -0.24
N VAL A 148 2.20 -3.02 -0.38
CA VAL A 148 2.78 -3.75 -1.51
C VAL A 148 3.25 -5.12 -1.03
N PHE A 149 2.83 -6.18 -1.73
CA PHE A 149 3.27 -7.54 -1.46
C PHE A 149 3.75 -8.20 -2.74
N ARG A 150 4.82 -8.98 -2.62
CA ARG A 150 5.23 -9.91 -3.69
C ARG A 150 4.17 -10.99 -3.85
N ASP A 151 3.73 -11.19 -5.09
CA ASP A 151 2.82 -12.27 -5.45
C ASP A 151 3.59 -13.42 -6.11
N ASP A 152 4.02 -14.38 -5.30
CA ASP A 152 4.71 -15.57 -5.76
C ASP A 152 4.33 -16.80 -4.92
N ASN A 153 4.89 -17.96 -5.28
CA ASN A 153 4.62 -19.23 -4.60
C ASN A 153 5.20 -19.29 -3.18
N THR A 154 6.10 -18.37 -2.82
CA THR A 154 6.72 -18.32 -1.50
C THR A 154 5.81 -17.56 -0.53
N SER A 155 5.35 -16.38 -0.95
CA SER A 155 4.42 -15.54 -0.21
C SER A 155 3.01 -16.13 -0.19
N PHE A 156 2.59 -16.76 -1.30
CA PHE A 156 1.28 -17.38 -1.47
C PHE A 156 1.42 -18.76 -2.11
N PRO A 157 1.78 -19.81 -1.34
CA PRO A 157 1.80 -21.18 -1.85
C PRO A 157 0.42 -21.65 -2.33
N PRO A 158 0.34 -22.59 -3.30
CA PRO A 158 -0.91 -23.25 -3.63
C PRO A 158 -1.61 -23.84 -2.41
N ASN A 159 -2.94 -23.80 -2.38
CA ASN A 159 -3.78 -24.32 -1.30
C ASN A 159 -3.42 -23.74 0.07
N SER A 160 -3.07 -22.45 0.11
CA SER A 160 -2.74 -21.75 1.36
C SER A 160 -3.70 -20.60 1.66
N LEU A 161 -3.84 -20.33 2.95
CA LEU A 161 -4.47 -19.13 3.51
C LEU A 161 -3.38 -18.25 4.11
N VAL A 162 -3.32 -17.02 3.66
CA VAL A 162 -2.45 -15.98 4.20
C VAL A 162 -3.33 -14.89 4.81
N PHE A 163 -3.06 -14.51 6.06
CA PHE A 163 -3.73 -13.38 6.69
C PHE A 163 -2.93 -12.10 6.50
N PHE A 164 -3.61 -11.02 6.12
CA PHE A 164 -3.08 -9.66 6.27
C PHE A 164 -3.94 -8.91 7.28
N ASN A 165 -3.37 -8.64 8.45
CA ASN A 165 -4.02 -7.90 9.51
C ASN A 165 -3.70 -6.41 9.37
N THR A 166 -4.66 -5.60 8.96
CA THR A 166 -4.46 -4.15 8.83
C THR A 166 -4.56 -3.41 10.17
N THR A 167 -4.92 -4.11 11.24
CA THR A 167 -5.06 -3.52 12.58
C THR A 167 -3.75 -3.56 13.33
N THR A 168 -3.64 -2.76 14.38
CA THR A 168 -2.49 -2.78 15.30
C THR A 168 -2.63 -3.86 16.39
N THR A 169 -3.72 -4.62 16.39
CA THR A 169 -4.04 -5.60 17.43
C THR A 169 -3.81 -7.02 16.93
N GLU A 170 -3.18 -7.85 17.75
CA GLU A 170 -3.04 -9.28 17.50
C GLU A 170 -4.36 -10.02 17.79
N PHE A 171 -4.68 -11.01 16.96
CA PHE A 171 -5.84 -11.87 17.15
C PHE A 171 -5.42 -13.31 17.49
N TYR A 172 -6.12 -13.92 18.44
CA TYR A 172 -5.99 -15.33 18.79
C TYR A 172 -7.24 -16.07 18.36
N GLY A 173 -7.10 -17.29 17.86
CA GLY A 173 -8.24 -17.94 17.23
C GLY A 173 -8.08 -19.40 16.89
N ILE A 174 -9.01 -19.84 16.05
CA ILE A 174 -9.04 -21.18 15.47
C ILE A 174 -9.25 -21.14 13.96
N LEU A 175 -8.58 -22.06 13.27
CA LEU A 175 -8.86 -22.47 11.89
C LEU A 175 -9.30 -23.94 11.93
N GLY A 176 -10.60 -24.19 11.77
CA GLY A 176 -11.15 -25.52 11.99
C GLY A 176 -10.98 -25.96 13.46
N LYS A 177 -9.96 -26.78 13.73
CA LYS A 177 -9.60 -27.25 15.09
C LYS A 177 -8.24 -26.76 15.55
N GLU A 178 -7.43 -26.17 14.66
CA GLU A 178 -6.09 -25.71 14.97
C GLU A 178 -6.12 -24.31 15.56
N ARG A 179 -5.28 -24.06 16.56
CA ARG A 179 -5.09 -22.72 17.12
C ARG A 179 -4.26 -21.89 16.16
N ILE A 180 -4.64 -20.64 15.98
CA ILE A 180 -3.93 -19.67 15.14
C ILE A 180 -3.74 -18.37 15.90
N GLU A 181 -2.64 -17.70 15.60
CA GLU A 181 -2.35 -16.34 16.02
C GLU A 181 -2.17 -15.50 14.76
N VAL A 182 -2.75 -14.31 14.75
CA VAL A 182 -2.72 -13.40 13.61
C VAL A 182 -2.18 -12.06 14.08
N ALA A 183 -0.87 -11.89 13.94
CA ALA A 183 -0.16 -10.68 14.27
C ALA A 183 -0.52 -9.53 13.30
N PRO A 184 -0.35 -8.26 13.67
CA PRO A 184 -0.40 -7.13 12.75
C PRO A 184 0.49 -7.34 11.52
N GLY A 185 0.00 -6.95 10.35
CA GLY A 185 0.71 -7.11 9.08
C GLY A 185 0.49 -8.46 8.40
N MET A 186 1.43 -8.83 7.51
CA MET A 186 1.36 -10.07 6.74
C MET A 186 1.81 -11.25 7.60
N ASN A 187 0.99 -12.30 7.67
CA ASN A 187 1.28 -13.50 8.45
C ASN A 187 1.81 -14.63 7.55
N PRO A 188 2.53 -15.62 8.10
CA PRO A 188 2.97 -16.78 7.34
C PRO A 188 1.81 -17.56 6.70
N PRO A 189 2.03 -18.22 5.56
CA PRO A 189 1.00 -19.04 4.91
C PRO A 189 0.62 -20.25 5.77
N ILE A 190 -0.68 -20.48 5.90
CA ILE A 190 -1.26 -21.64 6.56
C ILE A 190 -1.71 -22.63 5.49
N PRO A 191 -1.17 -23.86 5.45
CA PRO A 191 -1.62 -24.89 4.52
C PRO A 191 -3.08 -25.26 4.77
N LEU A 192 -3.87 -25.33 3.70
CA LEU A 192 -5.29 -25.67 3.76
C LEU A 192 -5.59 -27.13 3.40
N ASN A 193 -4.60 -27.94 3.06
CA ASN A 193 -4.78 -29.34 2.64
C ASN A 193 -5.76 -30.14 3.54
N PRO A 194 -5.74 -30.03 4.88
CA PRO A 194 -6.67 -30.75 5.75
C PRO A 194 -8.13 -30.27 5.66
N TYR A 195 -8.36 -29.10 5.06
CA TYR A 195 -9.60 -28.34 5.11
C TYR A 195 -10.24 -28.14 3.72
N LEU A 196 -9.58 -28.55 2.65
CA LEU A 196 -10.07 -28.35 1.29
C LEU A 196 -11.44 -29.00 1.08
N ASN A 197 -12.28 -28.32 0.30
CA ASN A 197 -13.63 -28.72 -0.09
C ASN A 197 -14.61 -28.94 1.08
N SER A 198 -14.25 -28.55 2.31
CA SER A 198 -15.07 -28.63 3.51
C SER A 198 -15.38 -27.25 4.10
N ASP A 199 -16.52 -27.14 4.81
CA ASP A 199 -16.84 -25.93 5.57
C ASP A 199 -16.05 -25.91 6.87
N ILE A 200 -15.14 -24.95 7.00
CA ILE A 200 -14.35 -24.76 8.21
C ILE A 200 -14.66 -23.43 8.88
N THR A 201 -14.61 -23.42 10.21
CA THR A 201 -14.83 -22.20 10.98
C THR A 201 -13.50 -21.48 11.18
N ILE A 202 -13.47 -20.19 10.85
CA ILE A 202 -12.44 -19.26 11.31
C ILE A 202 -13.06 -18.45 12.43
N GLY A 203 -12.50 -18.60 13.63
CA GLY A 203 -12.89 -17.84 14.81
C GLY A 203 -11.71 -17.03 15.31
N LEU A 204 -11.84 -15.71 15.42
CA LEU A 204 -10.80 -14.84 15.97
C LEU A 204 -11.35 -14.09 17.18
N ALA A 205 -10.47 -13.84 18.15
CA ALA A 205 -10.73 -13.10 19.37
C ALA A 205 -9.54 -12.19 19.71
N ILE A 206 -9.80 -11.16 20.50
CA ILE A 206 -8.79 -10.34 21.16
C ILE A 206 -8.88 -10.54 22.66
N HIS A 207 -7.78 -10.31 23.36
CA HIS A 207 -7.78 -10.15 24.80
C HIS A 207 -7.85 -8.66 25.13
N ASP A 208 -8.89 -8.22 25.85
CA ASP A 208 -9.07 -6.80 26.22
C ASP A 208 -8.57 -6.45 27.63
N GLY A 209 -7.86 -7.38 28.27
CA GLY A 209 -7.39 -7.28 29.65
C GLY A 209 -8.31 -7.94 30.68
N GLU A 210 -9.61 -8.06 30.40
CA GLU A 210 -10.58 -8.69 31.31
C GLU A 210 -11.08 -10.04 30.78
N LYS A 211 -11.25 -10.15 29.46
CA LYS A 211 -11.79 -11.35 28.82
C LYS A 211 -11.39 -11.46 27.35
N ASN A 212 -11.58 -12.66 26.83
CA ASN A 212 -11.47 -12.91 25.40
C ASN A 212 -12.76 -12.44 24.72
N ARG A 213 -12.66 -11.45 23.84
CA ARG A 213 -13.76 -10.98 23.01
C ARG A 213 -13.65 -11.55 21.61
N ARG A 214 -14.68 -12.28 21.18
CA ARG A 214 -14.77 -12.79 19.81
C ARG A 214 -15.02 -11.64 18.84
N VAL A 215 -14.14 -11.48 17.86
CA VAL A 215 -14.18 -10.40 16.86
C VAL A 215 -14.56 -10.90 15.47
N LEU A 216 -14.29 -12.17 15.15
CA LEU A 216 -14.71 -12.85 13.92
C LEU A 216 -15.18 -14.27 14.25
N SER A 217 -16.24 -14.73 13.59
CA SER A 217 -16.68 -16.12 13.65
C SER A 217 -17.52 -16.41 12.42
N SER A 218 -16.89 -16.99 11.41
CA SER A 218 -17.52 -17.26 10.13
C SER A 218 -17.09 -18.62 9.59
N ARG A 219 -17.98 -19.26 8.84
CA ARG A 219 -17.66 -20.47 8.08
C ARG A 219 -17.14 -20.08 6.71
N PHE A 220 -16.06 -20.73 6.30
CA PHE A 220 -15.42 -20.56 5.01
C PHE A 220 -15.26 -21.93 4.37
N ARG A 221 -15.49 -21.98 3.06
CA ARG A 221 -15.14 -23.12 2.23
C ARG A 221 -13.98 -22.72 1.34
N PHE A 222 -12.93 -23.54 1.38
CA PHE A 222 -11.74 -23.40 0.53
C PHE A 222 -11.76 -24.50 -0.53
N SER A 223 -11.31 -24.18 -1.74
CA SER A 223 -11.23 -25.13 -2.84
C SER A 223 -9.77 -25.40 -3.20
N GLU A 224 -9.54 -26.54 -3.82
CA GLU A 224 -8.26 -26.89 -4.43
C GLU A 224 -7.83 -25.88 -5.50
N ASP A 225 -6.53 -25.88 -5.77
CA ASP A 225 -5.83 -25.05 -6.76
C ASP A 225 -6.10 -23.56 -6.58
N ARG A 226 -6.16 -23.12 -5.32
CA ARG A 226 -6.36 -21.71 -4.98
C ARG A 226 -5.32 -21.19 -4.01
N ARG A 227 -5.03 -19.89 -4.14
CA ARG A 227 -4.27 -19.11 -3.15
C ARG A 227 -5.20 -18.08 -2.55
N THR A 228 -5.27 -18.03 -1.23
CA THR A 228 -6.21 -17.14 -0.54
C THR A 228 -5.47 -16.13 0.32
N LEU A 229 -5.73 -14.85 0.06
CA LEU A 229 -5.40 -13.76 0.97
C LEU A 229 -6.67 -13.36 1.73
N MET A 230 -6.61 -13.37 3.05
CA MET A 230 -7.68 -12.89 3.92
C MET A 230 -7.23 -11.58 4.58
N VAL A 231 -7.82 -10.47 4.16
CA VAL A 231 -7.52 -9.16 4.72
C VAL A 231 -8.47 -8.88 5.88
N LEU A 232 -7.91 -8.70 7.07
CA LEU A 232 -8.63 -8.36 8.30
C LEU A 232 -8.56 -6.85 8.51
N ARG A 233 -9.73 -6.20 8.61
CA ARG A 233 -9.87 -4.76 8.73
C ARG A 233 -10.58 -4.39 10.03
N PRO A 234 -10.37 -3.17 10.55
CA PRO A 234 -11.09 -2.72 11.74
C PRO A 234 -12.62 -2.77 11.53
N PRO A 235 -13.40 -2.77 12.63
CA PRO A 235 -14.84 -2.72 12.57
C PRO A 235 -15.34 -1.52 11.75
N ALA A 236 -16.36 -1.75 10.91
CA ALA A 236 -16.93 -0.68 10.07
C ALA A 236 -17.68 0.40 10.89
N THR A 237 -18.16 0.02 12.07
CA THR A 237 -18.98 0.86 12.93
C THR A 237 -18.20 1.24 14.19
N PRO A 238 -18.10 2.53 14.54
CA PRO A 238 -17.49 2.97 15.80
C PRO A 238 -18.10 2.24 17.01
N GLY A 239 -17.25 1.77 17.92
CA GLY A 239 -17.65 1.04 19.13
C GLY A 239 -17.98 -0.45 18.93
N SER A 240 -18.01 -0.95 17.70
CA SER A 240 -18.13 -2.39 17.43
C SER A 240 -16.79 -3.09 17.66
N TRP A 241 -16.84 -4.36 18.10
CA TRP A 241 -15.67 -5.26 18.15
C TRP A 241 -15.60 -6.20 16.94
N ARG A 242 -16.64 -6.19 16.09
CA ARG A 242 -16.72 -7.12 14.96
C ARG A 242 -15.85 -6.60 13.82
N ILE A 243 -14.70 -7.23 13.64
CA ILE A 243 -13.78 -6.92 12.54
C ILE A 243 -14.38 -7.35 11.19
N GLN A 244 -13.88 -6.73 10.13
CA GLN A 244 -14.25 -7.09 8.76
C GLN A 244 -13.22 -8.06 8.19
N ALA A 245 -13.65 -9.01 7.36
CA ALA A 245 -12.78 -9.93 6.65
C ALA A 245 -13.11 -9.88 5.15
N GLN A 246 -12.11 -9.58 4.33
CA GLN A 246 -12.19 -9.60 2.87
C GLN A 246 -11.36 -10.76 2.35
N ARG A 247 -11.98 -11.65 1.59
CA ARG A 247 -11.32 -12.81 0.98
C ARG A 247 -11.00 -12.51 -0.47
N ILE A 248 -9.72 -12.58 -0.82
CA ILE A 248 -9.22 -12.37 -2.17
C ILE A 248 -8.56 -13.68 -2.64
N THR A 249 -9.02 -14.24 -3.75
CA THR A 249 -8.55 -15.56 -4.22
C THR A 249 -7.98 -15.53 -5.62
N GLU A 250 -6.95 -16.34 -5.85
CA GLU A 250 -6.46 -16.71 -7.19
C GLU A 250 -6.83 -18.16 -7.46
N TYR A 251 -7.31 -18.48 -8.67
CA TYR A 251 -7.40 -19.86 -9.15
C TYR A 251 -6.18 -20.15 -10.04
N LEU A 252 -5.52 -21.29 -9.80
CA LEU A 252 -4.26 -21.64 -10.45
C LEU A 252 -4.42 -22.46 -11.73
N GLY A 253 -5.59 -23.05 -11.99
CA GLY A 253 -5.92 -23.65 -13.29
C GLY A 253 -4.97 -24.76 -13.75
N ASN A 254 -4.45 -25.57 -12.82
CA ASN A 254 -3.70 -26.77 -13.18
C ASN A 254 -4.63 -27.89 -13.64
#